data_AF-A0A859F9T5-F1
#
_entry.id   AF-A0A859F9T5-F1
#
_cell.length_a   1.000
_cell.length_b   1.000
_cell.length_c   1.000
_cell.angle_alpha   90.00
_cell.angle_beta   90.00
_cell.angle_gamma   90.00
#
_symmetry.space_group_name_H-M   'P 1'
#
loop_
_entity.id
_entity.type
_entity.pdbx_description
1 polymer ?
#
loop_
_entity_poly.entity_id
_entity_poly.type
_entity_poly.pdbx_seq_one_letter_code
_entity_poly.pdbx_strand_id
1 'polypeptide(L)' 'MARGKKRKLRREVDDELIRRLDTIKRKADQHDSYLQHSFDAREDVIGRAKLERAKYYFLLKEARVRNTTFY' A
#
# COMPACT_ATOMS: atom_id res chain seq x y z
N MET A 1 -28.05 -13.35 2.96
CA MET A 1 -26.97 -12.87 3.87
C MET A 1 -27.51 -11.77 4.77
N ALA A 2 -27.53 -11.97 6.09
CA ALA A 2 -27.98 -10.95 7.05
C ALA A 2 -27.09 -9.68 7.03
N ARG A 3 -27.67 -8.51 7.30
CA ARG A 3 -26.98 -7.20 7.26
C ARG A 3 -25.69 -7.18 8.12
N GLY A 4 -25.70 -7.83 9.27
CA GLY A 4 -24.54 -7.93 10.17
C GLY A 4 -23.35 -8.67 9.54
N LYS A 5 -23.61 -9.79 8.85
CA LYS A 5 -22.56 -10.58 8.18
C LYS A 5 -21.92 -9.78 7.03
N LYS A 6 -22.71 -9.01 6.28
CA LYS A 6 -22.19 -8.11 5.22
C LYS A 6 -21.32 -6.99 5.77
N ARG A 7 -21.69 -6.39 6.92
CA ARG A 7 -20.89 -5.32 7.56
C ARG A 7 -19.57 -5.85 8.10
N LYS A 8 -19.59 -7.04 8.72
CA LYS A 8 -18.37 -7.71 9.22
C LYS A 8 -17.40 -7.99 8.07
N LEU A 9 -17.89 -8.58 6.98
CA LEU A 9 -17.07 -8.89 5.81
C LEU A 9 -16.41 -7.64 5.20
N ARG A 10 -17.15 -6.52 5.09
CA ARG A 10 -16.56 -5.26 4.60
C ARG A 10 -15.42 -4.78 5.48
N ARG A 11 -15.60 -4.82 6.81
CA ARG A 11 -14.54 -4.45 7.76
C ARG A 11 -13.31 -5.32 7.62
N GLU A 12 -13.48 -6.64 7.52
CA GLU A 12 -12.35 -7.57 7.36
C GLU A 12 -11.53 -7.26 6.09
N VAL A 13 -12.21 -6.92 4.99
CA VAL A 13 -11.56 -6.54 3.73
C VAL A 13 -10.87 -5.18 3.86
N ASP A 14 -11.47 -4.22 4.55
CA ASP A 14 -10.86 -2.91 4.78
C ASP A 14 -9.63 -3.01 5.69
N ASP A 15 -9.68 -3.84 6.73
CA ASP A 15 -8.53 -4.15 7.60
C ASP A 15 -7.40 -4.83 6.83
N GLU A 16 -7.73 -5.71 5.89
CA GLU A 16 -6.75 -6.30 4.97
C GLU A 16 -6.13 -5.26 4.04
N LEU A 17 -6.94 -4.37 3.47
CA LEU A 17 -6.47 -3.27 2.63
C LEU A 17 -5.47 -2.38 3.38
N ILE A 18 -5.79 -2.00 4.62
CA ILE A 18 -4.92 -1.19 5.47
C ILE A 18 -3.59 -1.92 5.74
N ARG A 19 -3.63 -3.20 6.11
CA ARG A 19 -2.40 -4.00 6.36
C ARG A 19 -1.50 -4.09 5.11
N ARG A 20 -2.10 -4.28 3.94
CA ARG A 20 -1.37 -4.33 2.66
C ARG A 20 -0.77 -2.96 2.33
N LEU A 21 -1.51 -1.88 2.56
CA LEU A 21 -1.06 -0.51 2.34
C LEU A 21 0.16 -0.19 3.20
N ASP A 22 0.13 -0.52 4.50
CA ASP A 22 1.28 -0.31 5.40
C ASP A 22 2.51 -1.11 4.95
N THR A 23 2.31 -2.38 4.55
CA THR A 23 3.39 -3.23 4.05
C THR A 23 4.05 -2.64 2.80
N ILE A 24 3.25 -2.18 1.82
CA ILE A 24 3.76 -1.62 0.57
C ILE A 24 4.41 -0.26 0.82
N LYS A 25 3.86 0.55 1.73
CA LYS A 25 4.47 1.82 2.14
C LYS A 25 5.88 1.60 2.67
N ARG A 26 6.07 0.68 3.61
CA ARG A 26 7.40 0.36 4.17
C ARG A 26 8.39 -0.08 3.09
N LYS A 27 7.94 -0.87 2.10
CA LYS A 27 8.79 -1.27 0.96
C LYS A 27 9.15 -0.09 0.06
N ALA A 28 8.18 0.77 -0.25
CA ALA A 28 8.42 1.97 -1.04
C ALA A 28 9.41 2.90 -0.33
N ASP A 29 9.22 3.15 0.97
CA ASP A 29 10.11 3.98 1.79
C ASP A 29 11.53 3.39 1.85
N GLN A 30 11.66 2.05 1.98
CA GLN A 30 12.94 1.36 1.95
C GLN A 30 13.63 1.48 0.58
N HIS A 31 12.89 1.33 -0.52
CA HIS A 31 13.43 1.51 -1.87
C HIS A 31 13.87 2.96 -2.11
N ASP A 32 13.10 3.95 -1.66
CA ASP A 32 13.46 5.36 -1.76
C ASP A 32 14.74 5.65 -0.97
N SER A 33 14.87 5.12 0.25
CA SER A 33 16.09 5.26 1.05
C SER A 33 17.31 4.64 0.35
N TYR A 34 17.18 3.44 -0.24
CA TYR A 34 18.28 2.84 -0.98
C TYR A 34 18.70 3.64 -2.21
N LEU A 35 17.73 4.21 -2.95
CA LEU A 35 18.03 5.06 -4.10
C LEU A 35 18.72 6.36 -3.69
N GLN A 36 18.34 6.95 -2.56
CA GLN A 36 18.98 8.17 -2.05
C GLN A 36 20.43 7.96 -1.61
N HIS A 37 20.77 6.76 -1.15
CA HIS A 37 22.11 6.43 -0.64
C HIS A 37 22.99 5.63 -1.62
N SER A 38 22.47 5.24 -2.79
CA SER A 38 23.23 4.51 -3.81
C SER A 38 23.75 5.45 -4.89
N PHE A 39 25.07 5.55 -5.00
CA PHE A 39 25.75 6.37 -6.02
C PHE A 39 25.55 5.85 -7.45
N ASP A 40 25.26 4.55 -7.62
CA ASP A 40 25.07 3.91 -8.92
C ASP A 40 23.93 2.87 -8.86
N ALA A 41 22.70 3.37 -8.64
CA ALA A 41 21.52 2.51 -8.59
C ALA A 41 21.19 2.01 -10.00
N ARG A 42 21.28 0.69 -10.20
CA ARG A 42 20.91 0.06 -11.47
C ARG A 42 19.47 0.38 -11.86
N GLU A 43 19.22 0.53 -13.16
CA GLU A 43 17.91 0.94 -13.69
C GLU A 43 16.77 -0.01 -13.31
N ASP A 44 17.04 -1.30 -13.13
CA ASP A 44 16.07 -2.29 -12.64
C ASP A 44 15.63 -2.01 -11.20
N VAL A 45 16.50 -1.46 -10.36
CA VAL A 45 16.18 -1.06 -8.98
C VAL A 45 15.29 0.18 -8.99
N ILE A 46 15.59 1.16 -9.85
CA ILE A 46 14.76 2.35 -10.04
C ILE A 46 13.36 1.98 -10.53
N GLY A 47 13.27 1.06 -11.50
CA GLY A 47 11.99 0.55 -12.01
C GLY A 47 11.15 -0.12 -10.92
N ARG A 48 11.78 -0.95 -10.07
CA ARG A 48 11.09 -1.60 -8.93
C ARG A 48 10.61 -0.58 -7.91
N ALA A 49 11.41 0.42 -7.57
CA ALA A 49 11.01 1.48 -6.63
C ALA A 49 9.79 2.26 -7.14
N LYS A 50 9.79 2.65 -8.42
CA LYS A 50 8.65 3.32 -9.07
C LYS A 50 7.40 2.44 -9.05
N LEU A 51 7.55 1.14 -9.31
CA LEU A 51 6.43 0.19 -9.29
C LEU A 51 5.82 0.06 -7.89
N GLU A 52 6.64 -0.10 -6.85
CA GLU A 52 6.14 -0.19 -5.46
C GLU A 52 5.44 1.11 -5.02
N ARG A 53 5.96 2.28 -5.40
CA ARG A 53 5.27 3.56 -5.19
C ARG A 53 3.93 3.64 -5.92
N ALA A 54 3.85 3.16 -7.15
CA ALA A 54 2.61 3.13 -7.91
C ALA A 54 1.54 2.25 -7.22
N LYS A 55 1.95 1.07 -6.72
CA LYS A 55 1.08 0.19 -5.92
C LYS A 55 0.59 0.87 -4.64
N TYR A 56 1.48 1.57 -3.93
CA TYR A 56 1.12 2.33 -2.73
C TYR A 56 0.04 3.37 -3.03
N TYR A 57 0.24 4.21 -4.05
CA TYR A 57 -0.72 5.26 -4.40
C TYR A 57 -2.05 4.70 -4.88
N PHE A 58 -2.04 3.58 -5.62
CA PHE A 58 -3.25 2.89 -6.03
C PHE A 58 -4.07 2.44 -4.81
N LEU A 59 -3.45 1.73 -3.85
CA LEU A 59 -4.16 1.28 -2.65
C LEU A 59 -4.57 2.43 -1.74
N LEU A 60 -3.78 3.50 -1.67
CA LEU A 60 -4.14 4.71 -0.92
C LEU A 60 -5.39 5.39 -1.50
N LYS A 61 -5.50 5.42 -2.82
CA LYS A 61 -6.71 5.91 -3.50
C LYS A 61 -7.92 5.02 -3.16
N GLU A 62 -7.76 3.70 -3.20
CA GLU A 62 -8.84 2.78 -2.84
C GLU A 62 -9.28 2.92 -1.37
N ALA A 63 -8.34 3.04 -0.45
CA ALA A 63 -8.62 3.28 0.97
C ALA A 63 -9.43 4.57 1.19
N ARG A 64 -9.09 5.64 0.45
CA ARG A 64 -9.84 6.90 0.45
C ARG A 64 -11.25 6.74 -0.10
N VAL A 65 -11.42 6.09 -1.25
CA VAL A 65 -12.73 5.84 -1.88
C VAL A 65 -13.65 5.05 -0.94
N ARG A 66 -13.09 4.11 -0.18
CA ARG A 66 -13.81 3.27 0.78
C ARG A 66 -14.06 3.95 2.13
N ASN A 67 -13.51 5.13 2.37
CA ASN A 67 -13.51 5.81 3.68
C ASN A 67 -13.04 4.89 4.82
N THR A 68 -11.98 4.11 4.57
CA THR A 68 -11.41 3.25 5.61
C THR A 68 -10.81 4.09 6.73
N THR A 69 -11.11 3.75 7.98
CA THR A 69 -10.52 4.41 9.15
C THR A 69 -9.30 3.63 9.61
N PHE A 70 -8.17 4.32 9.80
CA PHE A 70 -7.01 3.78 10.48
C PHE A 70 -7.26 3.89 11.99
N TYR A 71 -7.39 2.76 12.69
CA TYR A 71 -7.54 2.69 14.14
C TYR A 71 -6.26 2.21 14.80
#